data_AF-A0A4R8LUI9-F1
#
_entry.id   AF-A0A4R8LUI9-F1
#
_cell.length_a   1.000
_cell.length_b   1.000
_cell.length_c   1.000
_cell.angle_alpha   90.00
_cell.angle_beta   90.00
_cell.angle_gamma   90.00
#
_symmetry.space_group_name_H-M   'P 1'
#
loop_
_entity.id
_entity.type
_entity.pdbx_description
1 polymer ?
#
loop_
_entity_poly.entity_id
_entity_poly.type
_entity_poly.pdbx_seq_one_letter_code
_entity_poly.pdbx_strand_id
1 'polypeptide(L)' 'MAKPDNRADNVEHLQQALNHTMENIREAGTFLAAHADDMNPKDVAALEQKNERRRQAISGFREEIKDEAAHQRKQH' A
#
# COMPACT_ATOMS: atom_id res chain seq x y z
N MET A 1 -8.74 -16.71 25.87
CA MET A 1 -7.30 -16.39 25.95
C MET A 1 -6.96 -15.72 24.63
N ALA A 2 -6.83 -14.40 24.61
CA ALA A 2 -6.39 -13.71 23.40
C ALA A 2 -5.03 -14.32 23.02
N LYS A 3 -4.91 -14.83 21.79
CA LYS A 3 -3.58 -15.13 21.26
C LYS A 3 -2.75 -13.87 21.49
N PRO A 4 -1.55 -13.94 22.11
CA PRO A 4 -0.69 -12.79 22.13
C PRO A 4 -0.52 -12.39 20.67
N ASP A 5 -1.03 -11.21 20.29
CA ASP A 5 -0.79 -10.65 18.98
C ASP A 5 0.72 -10.66 18.81
N ASN A 6 1.22 -11.55 17.95
CA ASN A 6 2.61 -11.55 17.57
C ASN A 6 2.78 -10.28 16.74
N ARG A 7 2.97 -9.14 17.41
CA ARG A 7 3.30 -7.88 16.74
C ARG A 7 4.71 -7.90 16.12
N ALA A 8 5.39 -9.05 16.22
CA ALA A 8 6.69 -9.30 15.61
C ALA A 8 6.60 -9.29 14.08
N ASP A 9 5.57 -9.90 13.48
CA ASP A 9 5.38 -9.99 12.03
C ASP A 9 4.62 -8.80 11.43
N ASN A 10 4.00 -7.94 12.24
CA ASN A 10 3.25 -6.77 11.76
C ASN A 10 4.10 -5.84 10.87
N VAL A 11 5.35 -5.57 11.24
CA VAL A 11 6.25 -4.71 10.44
C VAL A 11 6.53 -5.34 9.07
N GLU A 12 6.78 -6.66 9.03
CA GLU A 12 7.04 -7.38 7.77
C GLU A 12 5.81 -7.39 6.87
N HIS A 13 4.63 -7.70 7.42
CA HIS A 13 3.38 -7.70 6.68
C HIS A 13 3.02 -6.31 6.13
N LEU A 14 3.19 -5.25 6.93
CA LEU A 14 2.97 -3.88 6.48
C LEU A 14 3.97 -3.48 5.38
N GLN A 15 5.23 -3.86 5.50
CA GLN A 15 6.26 -3.59 4.49
C GLN A 15 5.96 -4.32 3.18
N GLN A 16 5.51 -5.59 3.24
CA GLN A 16 5.06 -6.35 2.08
C GLN A 16 3.83 -5.70 1.41
N ALA A 17 2.82 -5.31 2.20
CA ALA A 17 1.63 -4.62 1.69
C ALA A 17 1.98 -3.29 1.03
N LEU A 18 2.90 -2.52 1.62
CA LEU A 18 3.43 -1.28 1.05
C LEU A 18 4.12 -1.52 -0.29
N ASN A 19 4.99 -2.54 -0.37
CA ASN A 19 5.70 -2.90 -1.61
C ASN A 19 4.73 -3.30 -2.72
N HIS A 20 3.80 -4.20 -2.44
CA HIS A 20 2.76 -4.60 -3.40
C HIS A 20 1.91 -3.40 -3.83
N THR A 21 1.56 -2.49 -2.92
CA THR A 21 0.76 -1.32 -3.26
C THR A 21 1.52 -0.37 -4.20
N MET A 22 2.82 -0.17 -3.98
CA MET A 22 3.67 0.63 -4.86
C MET A 22 3.79 0.01 -6.26
N GLU A 23 3.99 -1.31 -6.33
CA GLU A 23 4.02 -2.05 -7.61
C GLU A 23 2.70 -1.91 -8.36
N ASN A 24 1.57 -2.12 -7.68
CA ASN A 24 0.23 -1.93 -8.25
C ASN A 24 0.00 -0.53 -8.82
N ILE A 25 0.52 0.52 -8.19
CA ILE A 25 0.43 1.89 -8.72
C ILE A 25 1.27 2.01 -10.00
N ARG A 26 2.50 1.47 -10.00
CA ARG A 26 3.41 1.54 -11.15
C ARG A 26 2.87 0.78 -12.35
N GLU A 27 2.36 -0.44 -12.13
CA GLU A 27 1.77 -1.26 -13.18
C GLU A 27 0.52 -0.60 -13.76
N ALA A 28 -0.40 -0.14 -12.91
CA ALA A 28 -1.59 0.57 -13.36
C ALA A 28 -1.23 1.87 -14.12
N GLY A 29 -0.21 2.60 -13.66
CA GLY A 29 0.28 3.79 -14.36
C GLY A 29 0.88 3.47 -15.74
N THR A 30 1.66 2.39 -15.82
CA THR A 30 2.22 1.91 -17.09
C THR A 30 1.12 1.49 -18.06
N PHE A 31 0.12 0.76 -17.56
CA PHE A 31 -1.03 0.32 -18.34
C PHE A 31 -1.84 1.50 -18.88
N LEU A 32 -2.16 2.48 -18.03
CA LEU A 32 -2.86 3.70 -18.45
C LEU A 32 -2.04 4.47 -19.49
N ALA A 33 -0.73 4.64 -19.28
CA ALA A 33 0.12 5.34 -20.25
C ALA A 33 0.17 4.66 -21.62
N ALA A 34 0.03 3.34 -21.68
CA ALA A 34 0.07 2.57 -22.93
C ALA A 34 -1.29 2.43 -23.63
N HIS A 35 -2.41 2.48 -22.87
CA HIS A 35 -3.71 2.05 -23.38
C HIS A 35 -4.86 3.05 -23.12
N ALA A 36 -4.64 4.16 -22.42
CA ALA A 36 -5.73 5.07 -22.02
C ALA A 36 -6.54 5.61 -23.21
N ASP A 37 -5.91 5.83 -24.37
CA ASP A 37 -6.57 6.37 -25.57
C ASP A 37 -7.62 5.41 -26.15
N ASP A 38 -7.44 4.10 -25.95
CA ASP A 38 -8.36 3.05 -26.43
C ASP A 38 -9.39 2.62 -25.38
N MET A 39 -9.29 3.15 -24.16
CA MET A 39 -10.13 2.77 -23.03
C MET A 39 -11.35 3.67 -22.87
N ASN A 40 -12.37 3.16 -22.17
CA ASN A 40 -13.49 4.00 -21.74
C ASN A 40 -12.98 5.07 -20.74
N PRO A 41 -13.29 6.37 -20.95
CA PRO A 41 -12.88 7.43 -20.05
C PRO A 41 -13.29 7.21 -18.58
N LYS A 42 -14.41 6.52 -18.34
CA LYS A 42 -14.85 6.18 -16.98
C LYS A 42 -13.92 5.19 -16.29
N ASP A 43 -13.42 4.21 -17.04
CA ASP A 43 -12.50 3.18 -16.51
C ASP A 43 -11.12 3.78 -16.22
N VAL A 44 -10.65 4.67 -17.10
CA VAL A 44 -9.43 5.46 -16.89
C VAL A 44 -9.54 6.26 -15.59
N ALA A 45 -10.59 7.07 -15.44
CA ALA A 45 -10.80 7.89 -14.24
C ALA A 45 -10.92 7.04 -12.96
N ALA A 46 -11.57 5.86 -13.04
CA ALA A 46 -11.68 4.95 -11.91
C ALA A 46 -10.32 4.35 -11.49
N LEU A 47 -9.47 4.00 -12.46
CA LEU A 47 -8.11 3.51 -12.20
C LEU A 47 -7.21 4.60 -11.61
N GLU A 48 -7.30 5.84 -12.12
CA GLU A 48 -6.59 6.98 -11.56
C GLU A 48 -7.01 7.26 -10.11
N GLN A 49 -8.31 7.31 -9.84
CA GLN A 49 -8.83 7.50 -8.48
C GLN A 49 -8.42 6.33 -7.55
N LYS A 50 -8.35 5.11 -8.06
CA LYS A 50 -7.85 3.95 -7.29
C LYS A 50 -6.37 4.15 -6.95
N ASN A 51 -5.56 4.63 -7.88
CA ASN A 51 -4.15 4.94 -7.63
C ASN A 51 -3.99 6.07 -6.62
N GLU A 52 -4.84 7.10 -6.65
CA GLU A 52 -4.81 8.17 -5.65
C GLU A 52 -5.08 7.63 -4.23
N ARG A 53 -6.12 6.79 -4.08
CA ARG A 53 -6.39 6.13 -2.79
C ARG A 53 -5.24 5.23 -2.33
N ARG A 54 -4.56 4.54 -3.25
CA ARG A 54 -3.36 3.75 -2.94
C ARG A 54 -2.21 4.62 -2.45
N ARG A 55 -2.01 5.82 -3.00
CA ARG A 55 -1.01 6.79 -2.51
C ARG A 55 -1.30 7.22 -1.08
N GLN A 56 -2.57 7.48 -0.76
CA GLN A 56 -3.01 7.78 0.61
C GLN A 56 -2.75 6.60 1.56
N ALA A 57 -3.09 5.37 1.13
CA ALA A 57 -2.81 4.15 1.91
C ALA A 57 -1.32 3.95 2.20
N ILE A 58 -0.43 4.24 1.24
CA ILE A 58 1.02 4.19 1.44
C ILE A 58 1.47 5.13 2.57
N SER A 59 0.86 6.32 2.70
CA SER A 59 1.17 7.22 3.81
C SER A 59 0.82 6.58 5.16
N GLY A 60 -0.38 5.98 5.26
CA GLY A 60 -0.81 5.26 6.46
C GLY A 60 0.12 4.09 6.80
N PHE A 61 0.48 3.26 5.80
CA PHE A 61 1.42 2.16 6.02
C PHE A 61 2.79 2.64 6.52
N ARG A 62 3.30 3.78 6.02
CA ARG A 62 4.58 4.32 6.50
C ARG A 62 4.53 4.77 7.95
N GLU A 63 3.41 5.37 8.36
CA GLU A 63 3.19 5.77 9.75
C GLU A 63 3.07 4.54 10.66
N GLU A 64 2.26 3.55 10.28
CA GLU A 64 2.09 2.30 11.03
C GLU A 64 3.39 1.51 11.15
N ILE A 65 4.16 1.37 10.07
CA ILE A 65 5.48 0.70 10.10
C ILE A 65 6.41 1.39 11.10
N LYS A 66 6.42 2.73 11.12
CA LYS A 66 7.27 3.50 12.03
C LYS A 66 6.87 3.28 13.49
N ASP A 67 5.57 3.28 13.77
CA ASP A 67 5.05 3.10 15.12
C ASP A 67 5.28 1.67 15.62
N GLU A 68 5.03 0.66 14.78
CA GLU A 68 5.29 -0.74 15.10
C GLU A 68 6.79 -1.03 15.28
N ALA A 69 7.66 -0.48 14.42
CA ALA A 69 9.10 -0.60 14.58
C ALA A 69 9.62 0.08 15.86
N ALA A 70 9.05 1.23 16.24
CA ALA A 70 9.37 1.90 17.49
C ALA A 70 8.89 1.10 18.71
N HIS A 71 7.72 0.44 18.61
CA HIS A 71 7.22 -0.45 19.64
C HIS A 71 8.14 -1.67 19.82
N GLN A 72 8.53 -2.34 18.73
CA GLN A 72 9.44 -3.49 18.77
C GLN A 72 10.79 -3.14 19.43
N ARG A 73 11.36 -1.97 19.13
CA ARG A 73 12.61 -1.50 19.75
C ARG A 73 12.50 -1.22 21.25
N LYS A 74 11.32 -0.84 21.75
CA LYS A 74 11.10 -0.58 23.19
C LYS A 74 10.85 -1.86 24.00
N GLN A 75 10.45 -2.94 23.34
CA GLN A 75 10.19 -4.24 23.95
C GLN A 75 11.43 -5.16 23.96
N HIS A 76 12.54 -4.69 23.38
CA HIS A 76 13.82 -5.38 23.27
C HIS A 76 14.86 -4.75 24.20
#